data_AF-A0A0B7IMX9-F1
#
_entry.id   AF-A0A0B7IMX9-F1
#
_cell.length_a   1.000
_cell.length_b   1.000
_cell.length_c   1.000
_cell.angle_alpha   90.00
_cell.angle_beta   90.00
_cell.angle_gamma   90.00
#
_symmetry.space_group_name_H-M   'P 1'
#
loop_
_entity.id
_entity.type
_entity.pdbx_description
1 polymer ?
#
loop_
_entity_poly.entity_id
_entity_poly.type
_entity_poly.pdbx_seq_one_letter_code
_entity_poly.pdbx_strand_id
1 'polypeptide(L)'
;MKREKKVVYQVFTRLFGNTNTNNKPWGTKEENGVGKFSDFTDKALQEIKDLGATHIWFTGVPHHALVGDYRAIGVSDDSPEVVKGRAGSPYAVKDYYNVNPDLADNPENRLEEFKALIERTHKNGLKVIIDIVPNHVARKYESISKPNGIKGFGEEDNTSVQYDVNNNFYYNPSEAFEVPNYAEGYLPLGGESFTEKQKFHEFPAKWTGNGSRKSKPDFNDWYETVKLNFGIRPDGTKDFPELSDDFNDKDYKAHFSFWEGKNLPNTWIKFRDIALFWLDFRSRWLPF
;
A
#
# COMPACT_ATOMS: atom_id res chain seq x y z
N MET A 1 22.86 20.53 21.28
CA MET A 1 21.42 20.18 21.30
C MET A 1 21.24 18.89 22.09
N LYS A 2 20.37 18.88 23.12
CA LYS A 2 20.03 17.62 23.82
C LYS A 2 19.33 16.69 22.82
N ARG A 3 19.77 15.43 22.77
CA ARG A 3 19.15 14.39 21.94
C ARG A 3 17.75 14.12 22.52
N GLU A 4 16.73 14.65 21.87
CA GLU A 4 15.34 14.44 22.28
C GLU A 4 14.95 12.98 22.03
N LYS A 5 14.42 12.30 23.06
CA LYS A 5 13.94 10.91 22.95
C LYS A 5 12.80 10.86 21.96
N LYS A 6 12.88 9.97 20.97
CA LYS A 6 11.82 9.77 19.99
C LYS A 6 10.81 8.77 20.51
N VAL A 7 9.55 9.20 20.54
CA VAL A 7 8.39 8.41 20.94
C VAL A 7 7.41 8.43 19.77
N VAL A 8 7.04 7.25 19.28
CA VAL A 8 6.15 7.05 18.14
C VAL A 8 4.80 6.57 18.65
N TYR A 9 3.74 7.27 18.28
CA TYR A 9 2.36 6.82 18.45
C TYR A 9 1.89 6.20 17.13
N GLN A 10 1.78 4.87 17.08
CA GLN A 10 1.23 4.19 15.92
C GLN A 10 -0.29 4.13 16.03
N VAL A 11 -0.97 4.53 14.96
CA VAL A 11 -2.43 4.51 14.88
C VAL A 11 -2.87 3.81 13.61
N PHE A 12 -3.92 2.99 13.72
CA PHE A 12 -4.60 2.47 12.54
C PHE A 12 -5.68 3.46 12.10
N THR A 13 -5.37 4.24 11.06
CA THR A 13 -6.12 5.46 10.70
C THR A 13 -7.62 5.22 10.54
N ARG A 14 -8.03 4.13 9.89
CA ARG A 14 -9.45 3.81 9.64
C ARG A 14 -10.27 3.48 10.89
N LEU A 15 -9.63 3.22 12.03
CA LEU A 15 -10.31 2.93 13.30
C LEU A 15 -10.32 4.14 14.24
N PHE A 16 -9.40 5.08 14.06
CA PHE A 16 -9.35 6.27 14.90
C PHE A 16 -10.54 7.18 14.61
N GLY A 17 -11.21 7.67 15.64
CA GLY A 17 -12.39 8.54 15.49
C GLY A 17 -13.70 7.82 15.17
N ASN A 18 -13.65 6.55 14.72
CA ASN A 18 -14.85 5.76 14.55
C ASN A 18 -15.47 5.41 15.92
N THR A 19 -16.58 6.06 16.24
CA THR A 19 -17.34 5.82 17.48
C THR A 19 -18.46 4.80 17.29
N ASN A 20 -18.70 4.33 16.05
CA ASN A 20 -19.64 3.27 15.79
C ASN A 20 -19.11 1.95 16.36
N THR A 21 -19.92 1.29 17.18
CA THR A 21 -19.57 0.02 17.83
C THR A 21 -20.10 -1.20 17.07
N ASN A 22 -20.80 -1.00 15.96
CA ASN A 22 -21.21 -2.08 15.08
C ASN A 22 -19.99 -2.75 14.46
N ASN A 23 -19.99 -4.08 14.45
CA ASN A 23 -18.89 -4.89 13.91
C ASN A 23 -19.47 -6.06 13.13
N LYS A 24 -20.32 -5.74 12.15
CA LYS A 24 -20.95 -6.72 11.28
C LYS A 24 -19.89 -7.25 10.30
N PRO A 25 -19.62 -8.58 10.26
CA PRO A 25 -18.76 -9.16 9.23
C PRO A 25 -19.24 -8.75 7.84
N TRP A 26 -18.32 -8.32 6.97
CA TRP A 26 -18.64 -7.77 5.64
C TRP A 26 -19.60 -6.56 5.61
N GLY A 27 -19.81 -5.89 6.75
CA GLY A 27 -20.61 -4.68 6.80
C GLY A 27 -19.99 -3.55 5.98
N THR A 28 -20.84 -2.68 5.44
CA THR A 28 -20.39 -1.49 4.70
C THR A 28 -19.79 -0.44 5.64
N LYS A 29 -19.13 0.57 5.08
CA LYS A 29 -18.61 1.71 5.87
C LYS A 29 -19.75 2.52 6.52
N GLU A 30 -20.95 2.52 5.93
CA GLU A 30 -22.15 3.13 6.51
C GLU A 30 -22.65 2.32 7.71
N GLU A 31 -22.58 0.99 7.64
CA GLU A 31 -23.03 0.10 8.73
C GLU A 31 -22.04 0.08 9.91
N ASN A 32 -20.74 -0.06 9.64
CA ASN A 32 -19.70 -0.23 10.67
C ASN A 32 -18.98 1.07 11.04
N GLY A 33 -19.18 2.15 10.28
CA GLY A 33 -18.40 3.37 10.41
C GLY A 33 -16.97 3.22 9.88
N VAL A 34 -16.31 4.36 9.67
CA VAL A 34 -14.89 4.43 9.29
C VAL A 34 -14.31 5.73 9.79
N GLY A 35 -13.10 5.67 10.35
CA GLY A 35 -12.34 6.84 10.76
C GLY A 35 -11.89 7.69 9.58
N LYS A 36 -11.84 9.00 9.78
CA LYS A 36 -11.55 10.01 8.77
C LYS A 36 -10.28 10.79 9.10
N PHE A 37 -9.67 11.39 8.08
CA PHE A 37 -8.55 12.31 8.27
C PHE A 37 -8.95 13.51 9.14
N SER A 38 -10.22 13.94 9.11
CA SER A 38 -10.75 15.02 9.95
C SER A 38 -10.89 14.67 11.42
N ASP A 39 -11.00 13.39 11.78
CA ASP A 39 -11.12 12.93 13.18
C ASP A 39 -9.87 13.26 14.02
N PHE A 40 -8.72 13.38 13.36
CA PHE A 40 -7.47 13.84 13.97
C PHE A 40 -7.49 15.36 14.16
N THR A 41 -8.40 15.86 14.99
CA THR A 41 -8.55 17.28 15.34
C THR A 41 -7.32 17.83 16.07
N ASP A 42 -7.21 19.16 16.20
CA ASP A 42 -6.17 19.80 17.03
C ASP A 42 -6.17 19.25 18.47
N LYS A 43 -7.36 19.03 19.04
CA LYS A 43 -7.51 18.42 20.38
C LYS A 43 -6.92 17.00 20.41
N ALA A 44 -7.32 16.14 19.48
CA ALA A 44 -6.83 14.77 19.41
C ALA A 44 -5.30 14.69 19.26
N LEU A 45 -4.73 15.53 18.39
CA LEU A 45 -3.29 15.59 18.17
C LEU A 45 -2.54 16.14 19.39
N GLN A 46 -3.10 17.14 20.07
CA GLN A 46 -2.50 17.66 21.30
C GLN A 46 -2.56 16.63 22.44
N GLU A 47 -3.66 15.88 22.59
CA GLU A 47 -3.74 14.78 23.55
C GLU A 47 -2.71 13.68 23.26
N ILE A 48 -2.52 13.30 21.98
CA ILE A 48 -1.46 12.35 21.58
C ILE A 48 -0.07 12.87 21.95
N LYS A 49 0.17 14.17 21.77
CA LYS A 49 1.43 14.80 22.17
C LYS A 49 1.59 14.86 23.69
N ASP A 50 0.52 15.08 24.44
CA ASP A 50 0.53 15.12 25.91
C ASP A 50 0.82 13.74 26.52
N LEU A 51 0.55 12.65 25.79
CA LEU A 51 1.07 11.30 26.12
C LEU A 51 2.61 11.18 25.99
N GLY A 52 3.28 12.21 25.49
CA GLY A 52 4.72 12.27 25.25
C GLY A 52 5.15 11.86 23.84
N ALA A 53 4.21 11.69 22.91
CA ALA A 53 4.53 11.38 21.52
C ALA A 53 5.27 12.54 20.84
N THR A 54 6.23 12.18 20.00
CA THR A 54 6.97 13.13 19.14
C THR A 54 6.66 12.92 17.66
N HIS A 55 6.22 11.71 17.32
CA HIS A 55 5.86 11.28 15.97
C HIS A 55 4.53 10.52 16.04
N ILE A 56 3.73 10.66 15.00
CA ILE A 56 2.58 9.80 14.75
C ILE A 56 2.83 8.99 13.48
N TRP A 57 2.55 7.69 13.55
CA TRP A 57 2.61 6.79 12.41
C TRP A 57 1.19 6.42 12.01
N PHE A 58 0.74 7.01 10.89
CA PHE A 58 -0.56 6.73 10.29
C PHE A 58 -0.48 5.45 9.45
N THR A 59 -0.93 4.33 10.02
CA THR A 59 -0.92 3.03 9.34
C THR A 59 -2.11 2.92 8.37
N GLY A 60 -1.87 2.38 7.17
CA GLY A 60 -2.93 2.09 6.18
C GLY A 60 -3.45 3.29 5.40
N VAL A 61 -2.62 4.33 5.25
CA VAL A 61 -2.98 5.54 4.49
C VAL A 61 -2.92 5.36 2.97
N PRO A 62 -1.85 4.78 2.37
CA PRO A 62 -1.81 4.57 0.92
C PRO A 62 -3.06 3.84 0.44
N HIS A 63 -3.49 4.16 -0.77
CA HIS A 63 -4.70 3.58 -1.35
C HIS A 63 -4.52 2.08 -1.51
N HIS A 64 -5.10 1.32 -0.60
CA HIS A 64 -5.14 -0.14 -0.62
C HIS A 64 -6.44 -0.63 -1.26
N ALA A 65 -6.39 -1.85 -1.78
CA ALA A 65 -7.55 -2.49 -2.41
C ALA A 65 -8.70 -2.59 -1.41
N LEU A 66 -9.92 -2.32 -1.88
CA LEU A 66 -11.14 -2.29 -1.08
C LEU A 66 -12.35 -2.64 -1.96
N VAL A 67 -13.43 -3.11 -1.35
CA VAL A 67 -14.71 -3.34 -2.05
C VAL A 67 -15.68 -2.20 -1.77
N GLY A 68 -15.82 -1.30 -2.74
CA GLY A 68 -16.65 -0.09 -2.69
C GLY A 68 -16.66 0.60 -4.06
N ASP A 69 -17.70 1.39 -4.34
CA ASP A 69 -17.85 2.08 -5.64
C ASP A 69 -17.23 3.49 -5.59
N TYR A 70 -16.12 3.64 -6.31
CA TYR A 70 -15.40 4.90 -6.46
C TYR A 70 -15.16 5.25 -7.94
N ARG A 71 -15.98 4.70 -8.85
CA ARG A 71 -15.79 4.91 -10.29
C ARG A 71 -16.01 6.35 -10.74
N ALA A 72 -16.85 7.09 -10.02
CA ALA A 72 -17.06 8.53 -10.24
C ALA A 72 -15.75 9.34 -10.15
N ILE A 73 -14.78 8.85 -9.37
CA ILE A 73 -13.45 9.48 -9.19
C ILE A 73 -12.34 8.72 -9.92
N GLY A 74 -12.71 7.85 -10.86
CA GLY A 74 -11.78 7.10 -11.71
C GLY A 74 -11.13 5.88 -11.04
N VAL A 75 -11.53 5.51 -9.82
CA VAL A 75 -11.00 4.30 -9.16
C VAL A 75 -11.77 3.08 -9.66
N SER A 76 -11.03 2.08 -10.15
CA SER A 76 -11.62 0.81 -10.60
C SER A 76 -12.06 -0.06 -9.41
N ASP A 77 -13.13 -0.84 -9.61
CA ASP A 77 -13.63 -1.78 -8.60
C ASP A 77 -12.61 -2.91 -8.33
N ASP A 78 -12.45 -3.31 -7.07
CA ASP A 78 -11.75 -4.55 -6.73
C ASP A 78 -12.72 -5.72 -6.54
N SER A 79 -12.21 -6.94 -6.70
CA SER A 79 -13.02 -8.15 -6.59
C SER A 79 -13.18 -8.58 -5.13
N PRO A 80 -14.40 -8.85 -4.65
CA PRO A 80 -14.63 -9.42 -3.32
C PRO A 80 -14.10 -10.85 -3.16
N GLU A 81 -13.78 -11.55 -4.27
CA GLU A 81 -13.17 -12.89 -4.20
C GLU A 81 -11.72 -12.84 -3.73
N VAL A 82 -11.06 -11.70 -3.95
CA VAL A 82 -9.64 -11.52 -3.64
C VAL A 82 -9.46 -10.59 -2.45
N VAL A 83 -10.23 -9.50 -2.35
CA VAL A 83 -10.12 -8.56 -1.22
C VAL A 83 -10.72 -9.16 0.05
N LYS A 84 -9.89 -9.29 1.10
CA LYS A 84 -10.31 -9.82 2.40
C LYS A 84 -11.12 -8.79 3.20
N GLY A 85 -12.45 -8.91 3.13
CA GLY A 85 -13.39 -7.96 3.75
C GLY A 85 -13.56 -6.68 2.92
N ARG A 86 -14.64 -5.92 3.13
CA ARG A 86 -14.91 -4.71 2.30
C ARG A 86 -13.85 -3.64 2.44
N ALA A 87 -13.34 -3.41 3.64
CA ALA A 87 -12.31 -2.40 3.88
C ALA A 87 -10.89 -2.84 3.44
N GLY A 88 -10.72 -4.11 3.04
CA GLY A 88 -9.44 -4.67 2.62
C GLY A 88 -8.32 -4.67 3.67
N SER A 89 -7.15 -5.12 3.25
CA SER A 89 -5.93 -5.08 4.06
C SER A 89 -5.20 -3.76 3.82
N PRO A 90 -4.76 -3.03 4.87
CA PRO A 90 -4.03 -1.77 4.71
C PRO A 90 -2.65 -1.94 4.04
N TYR A 91 -2.17 -3.18 3.94
CA TYR A 91 -0.88 -3.51 3.33
C TYR A 91 -1.02 -3.99 1.87
N ALA A 92 -2.23 -4.25 1.39
CA ALA A 92 -2.50 -4.57 -0.02
C ALA A 92 -2.64 -3.28 -0.83
N VAL A 93 -1.52 -2.56 -1.03
CA VAL A 93 -1.52 -1.23 -1.68
C VAL A 93 -1.86 -1.34 -3.17
N LYS A 94 -2.93 -0.67 -3.60
CA LYS A 94 -3.38 -0.56 -4.99
C LYS A 94 -2.76 0.63 -5.73
N ASP A 95 -2.63 1.78 -5.08
CA ASP A 95 -2.02 2.99 -5.63
C ASP A 95 -1.11 3.65 -4.58
N TYR A 96 0.21 3.65 -4.82
CA TYR A 96 1.17 4.32 -3.93
C TYR A 96 1.20 5.84 -4.06
N TYR A 97 0.62 6.40 -5.12
CA TYR A 97 0.64 7.84 -5.38
C TYR A 97 -0.67 8.52 -4.92
N ASN A 98 -1.51 7.79 -4.19
CA ASN A 98 -2.75 8.28 -3.63
C ASN A 98 -3.00 7.70 -2.23
N VAL A 99 -4.01 8.23 -1.54
CA VAL A 99 -4.51 7.72 -0.25
C VAL A 99 -5.85 7.03 -0.41
N ASN A 100 -6.19 6.16 0.53
CA ASN A 100 -7.44 5.40 0.46
C ASN A 100 -8.67 6.33 0.54
N PRO A 101 -9.62 6.25 -0.41
CA PRO A 101 -10.79 7.13 -0.46
C PRO A 101 -11.74 6.97 0.75
N ASP A 102 -11.76 5.82 1.43
CA ASP A 102 -12.58 5.62 2.64
C ASP A 102 -12.13 6.53 3.81
N LEU A 103 -10.88 7.00 3.81
CA LEU A 103 -10.32 7.82 4.88
C LEU A 103 -10.64 9.31 4.75
N ALA A 104 -11.13 9.76 3.59
CA ALA A 104 -11.50 11.14 3.34
C ALA A 104 -12.99 11.38 3.64
N ASP A 105 -13.32 12.59 4.06
CA ASP A 105 -14.71 13.07 4.11
C ASP A 105 -15.25 13.23 2.70
N ASN A 106 -14.47 13.87 1.81
CA ASN A 106 -14.72 13.89 0.37
C ASN A 106 -13.65 13.08 -0.37
N PRO A 107 -13.99 11.87 -0.89
CA PRO A 107 -13.09 11.05 -1.68
C PRO A 107 -12.43 11.78 -2.85
N GLU A 108 -13.09 12.75 -3.49
CA GLU A 108 -12.51 13.53 -4.60
C GLU A 108 -11.27 14.33 -4.16
N ASN A 109 -11.26 14.85 -2.93
CA ASN A 109 -10.22 15.72 -2.36
C ASN A 109 -9.29 14.98 -1.39
N ARG A 110 -9.24 13.65 -1.47
CA ARG A 110 -8.58 12.79 -0.48
C ARG A 110 -7.09 13.10 -0.26
N LEU A 111 -6.35 13.49 -1.31
CA LEU A 111 -4.95 13.88 -1.19
C LEU A 111 -4.80 15.21 -0.45
N GLU A 112 -5.66 16.17 -0.75
CA GLU A 112 -5.72 17.49 -0.12
C GLU A 112 -6.10 17.36 1.36
N GLU A 113 -7.06 16.50 1.69
CA GLU A 113 -7.43 16.20 3.07
C GLU A 113 -6.29 15.54 3.85
N PHE A 114 -5.57 14.59 3.24
CA PHE A 114 -4.40 14.00 3.87
C PHE A 114 -3.27 15.02 4.07
N LYS A 115 -3.06 15.93 3.10
CA LYS A 115 -2.14 17.06 3.26
C LYS A 115 -2.54 17.94 4.43
N ALA A 116 -3.82 18.27 4.57
CA ALA A 116 -4.33 19.07 5.69
C ALA A 116 -4.11 18.36 7.05
N LEU A 117 -4.26 17.03 7.11
CA LEU A 117 -3.89 16.24 8.29
C LEU A 117 -2.39 16.37 8.62
N ILE A 118 -1.51 16.25 7.62
CA ILE A 118 -0.06 16.40 7.82
C ILE A 118 0.27 17.80 8.35
N GLU A 119 -0.30 18.86 7.77
CA GLU A 119 -0.09 20.23 8.21
C GLU A 119 -0.58 20.46 9.64
N ARG A 120 -1.79 19.97 9.96
CA ARG A 120 -2.35 20.05 11.30
C ARG A 120 -1.51 19.28 12.32
N THR A 121 -0.99 18.12 11.95
CA THR A 121 -0.06 17.33 12.79
C THR A 121 1.20 18.12 13.11
N HIS A 122 1.82 18.75 12.11
CA HIS A 122 3.00 19.59 12.31
C HIS A 122 2.70 20.84 13.15
N LYS A 123 1.55 21.49 12.95
CA LYS A 123 1.11 22.66 13.74
C LYS A 123 1.01 22.32 15.24
N ASN A 124 0.59 21.09 15.56
CA ASN A 124 0.54 20.59 16.94
C ASN A 124 1.91 20.10 17.45
N GLY A 125 2.98 20.21 16.66
CA GLY A 125 4.34 19.87 17.07
C GLY A 125 4.67 18.37 17.05
N LEU A 126 3.88 17.58 16.30
CA LEU A 126 4.16 16.17 16.02
C LEU A 126 4.77 16.03 14.61
N LYS A 127 5.62 15.02 14.43
CA LYS A 127 6.12 14.62 13.10
C LYS A 127 5.31 13.45 12.54
N VAL A 128 5.27 13.33 11.22
CA VAL A 128 4.50 12.29 10.52
C VAL A 128 5.41 11.16 10.03
N ILE A 129 4.94 9.92 10.18
CA ILE A 129 5.49 8.72 9.54
C ILE A 129 4.40 8.14 8.63
N ILE A 130 4.77 7.88 7.37
CA ILE A 130 3.95 7.20 6.37
C ILE A 130 4.56 5.81 6.14
N ASP A 131 3.71 4.80 6.07
CA ASP A 131 4.11 3.42 5.81
C ASP A 131 4.25 3.16 4.30
N ILE A 132 5.37 2.56 3.88
CA ILE A 132 5.60 2.10 2.51
C ILE A 132 5.96 0.62 2.59
N VAL A 133 5.21 -0.21 1.85
CA VAL A 133 5.32 -1.67 1.88
C VAL A 133 6.06 -2.13 0.62
N PRO A 134 7.40 -2.34 0.65
CA PRO A 134 8.13 -2.76 -0.55
C PRO A 134 7.94 -4.23 -0.90
N ASN A 135 7.46 -5.07 0.01
CA ASN A 135 7.44 -6.51 -0.22
C ASN A 135 6.42 -6.97 -1.30
N HIS A 136 5.27 -6.31 -1.36
CA HIS A 136 4.16 -6.67 -2.24
C HIS A 136 3.22 -5.48 -2.48
N VAL A 137 2.31 -5.64 -3.45
CA VAL A 137 1.20 -4.74 -3.74
C VAL A 137 -0.13 -5.51 -3.76
N ALA A 138 -1.26 -4.81 -3.81
CA ALA A 138 -2.55 -5.42 -4.12
C ALA A 138 -2.46 -6.26 -5.40
N ARG A 139 -3.17 -7.40 -5.44
CA ARG A 139 -3.16 -8.27 -6.62
C ARG A 139 -3.72 -7.58 -7.86
N LYS A 140 -4.70 -6.68 -7.67
CA LYS A 140 -5.11 -5.68 -8.66
C LYS A 140 -4.45 -4.32 -8.39
N TYR A 141 -3.13 -4.24 -8.58
CA TYR A 141 -2.42 -2.97 -8.53
C TYR A 141 -2.83 -2.07 -9.70
N GLU A 142 -3.19 -0.83 -9.40
CA GLU A 142 -3.53 0.19 -10.39
C GLU A 142 -3.33 1.57 -9.78
N SER A 143 -2.51 2.40 -10.43
CA SER A 143 -2.30 3.77 -10.00
C SER A 143 -2.87 4.76 -11.02
N ILE A 144 -3.82 5.57 -10.56
CA ILE A 144 -4.44 6.65 -11.33
C ILE A 144 -3.81 8.01 -11.00
N SER A 145 -2.96 8.07 -9.98
CA SER A 145 -2.30 9.31 -9.52
C SER A 145 -0.78 9.31 -9.69
N LYS A 146 -0.23 8.31 -10.37
CA LYS A 146 1.20 8.29 -10.75
C LYS A 146 1.57 9.51 -11.60
N PRO A 147 2.78 10.09 -11.41
CA PRO A 147 3.24 11.21 -12.23
C PRO A 147 3.24 10.89 -13.72
N ASN A 148 3.04 11.91 -14.56
CA ASN A 148 3.06 11.77 -16.01
C ASN A 148 4.37 11.12 -16.49
N GLY A 149 4.26 10.15 -17.40
CA GLY A 149 5.40 9.40 -17.94
C GLY A 149 5.85 8.22 -17.08
N ILE A 150 5.37 8.09 -15.84
CA ILE A 150 5.66 6.93 -14.99
C ILE A 150 4.69 5.80 -15.32
N LYS A 151 5.24 4.61 -15.56
CA LYS A 151 4.49 3.36 -15.77
C LYS A 151 4.21 2.69 -14.42
N GLY A 152 3.03 2.09 -14.26
CA GLY A 152 2.68 1.27 -13.10
C GLY A 152 3.49 -0.03 -13.02
N PHE A 153 3.40 -0.74 -11.89
CA PHE A 153 4.03 -2.05 -11.78
C PHE A 153 3.39 -3.05 -12.74
N GLY A 154 4.19 -3.81 -13.47
CA GLY A 154 3.71 -4.84 -14.39
C GLY A 154 3.28 -4.36 -15.78
N GLU A 155 3.23 -3.04 -16.03
CA GLU A 155 2.84 -2.49 -17.34
C GLU A 155 3.85 -2.81 -18.46
N GLU A 156 5.11 -3.06 -18.09
CA GLU A 156 6.22 -3.31 -19.03
C GLU A 156 6.87 -4.69 -18.81
N ASP A 157 6.26 -5.53 -17.97
CA ASP A 157 6.79 -6.85 -17.66
C ASP A 157 6.66 -7.78 -18.87
N ASN A 158 7.69 -8.59 -19.10
CA ASN A 158 7.60 -9.74 -19.98
C ASN A 158 6.87 -10.88 -19.25
N THR A 159 5.56 -11.01 -19.51
CA THR A 159 4.70 -12.01 -18.87
C THR A 159 4.90 -13.44 -19.41
N SER A 160 5.68 -13.63 -20.46
CA SER A 160 5.98 -14.95 -21.03
C SER A 160 7.04 -15.73 -20.25
N VAL A 161 7.73 -15.08 -19.31
CA VAL A 161 8.78 -15.69 -18.49
C VAL A 161 8.41 -15.63 -17.02
N GLN A 162 8.85 -16.63 -16.25
CA GLN A 162 8.64 -16.65 -14.80
C GLN A 162 9.38 -15.50 -14.09
N TYR A 163 10.56 -15.15 -14.59
CA TYR A 163 11.43 -14.14 -14.03
C TYR A 163 12.18 -13.41 -15.15
N ASP A 164 12.23 -12.09 -15.03
CA ASP A 164 13.18 -11.20 -15.68
C ASP A 164 13.65 -10.20 -14.61
N VAL A 165 14.92 -9.80 -14.62
CA VAL A 165 15.44 -8.84 -13.64
C VAL A 165 14.68 -7.50 -13.68
N ASN A 166 14.12 -7.12 -14.83
CA ASN A 166 13.37 -5.89 -14.99
C ASN A 166 11.86 -6.07 -14.88
N ASN A 167 11.35 -7.30 -14.75
CA ASN A 167 9.95 -7.50 -14.39
C ASN A 167 9.70 -7.03 -12.95
N ASN A 168 8.56 -6.40 -12.71
CA ASN A 168 8.09 -6.06 -11.38
C ASN A 168 7.49 -7.24 -10.64
N PHE A 169 6.98 -8.24 -11.35
CA PHE A 169 6.35 -9.42 -10.79
C PHE A 169 7.00 -10.73 -11.26
N TYR A 170 6.77 -11.79 -10.50
CA TYR A 170 7.01 -13.16 -10.93
C TYR A 170 5.73 -13.75 -11.49
N TYR A 171 5.84 -14.49 -12.59
CA TYR A 171 4.71 -15.06 -13.29
C TYR A 171 4.76 -16.60 -13.30
N ASN A 172 3.61 -17.22 -13.45
CA ASN A 172 3.45 -18.61 -13.84
C ASN A 172 2.93 -18.61 -15.29
N PRO A 173 3.82 -18.65 -16.29
CA PRO A 173 3.39 -18.62 -17.69
C PRO A 173 2.40 -19.73 -18.00
N SER A 174 1.42 -19.42 -18.85
CA SER A 174 0.38 -20.37 -19.29
C SER A 174 -0.62 -20.83 -18.22
N GLU A 175 -0.53 -20.33 -16.98
CA GLU A 175 -1.48 -20.66 -15.91
C GLU A 175 -2.35 -19.45 -15.55
N ALA A 176 -3.66 -19.67 -15.37
CA ALA A 176 -4.57 -18.65 -14.84
C ALA A 176 -4.54 -18.66 -13.32
N PHE A 177 -4.71 -17.49 -12.71
CA PHE A 177 -4.93 -17.43 -11.27
C PHE A 177 -6.28 -18.05 -10.93
N GLU A 178 -6.29 -18.84 -9.87
CA GLU A 178 -7.50 -19.36 -9.26
C GLU A 178 -7.59 -18.86 -7.82
N VAL A 179 -8.77 -18.38 -7.43
CA VAL A 179 -9.04 -18.02 -6.04
C VAL A 179 -8.87 -19.26 -5.13
N PRO A 180 -8.38 -19.09 -3.90
CA PRO A 180 -8.20 -20.20 -2.98
C PRO A 180 -9.54 -20.88 -2.69
N ASN A 181 -9.49 -22.14 -2.29
CA ASN A 181 -10.66 -22.75 -1.65
C ASN A 181 -10.88 -22.02 -0.31
N TYR A 182 -12.02 -21.37 -0.15
CA TYR A 182 -12.34 -20.66 1.09
C TYR A 182 -12.44 -21.63 2.27
N ALA A 183 -11.99 -21.17 3.44
CA ALA A 183 -12.23 -21.89 4.70
C ALA A 183 -13.73 -22.05 4.97
N GLU A 184 -14.11 -23.07 5.75
CA GLU A 184 -15.50 -23.34 6.10
C GLU A 184 -16.16 -22.10 6.73
N GLY A 185 -17.34 -21.73 6.22
CA GLY A 185 -18.09 -20.55 6.67
C GLY A 185 -17.60 -19.22 6.13
N TYR A 186 -16.48 -19.15 5.39
CA TYR A 186 -16.06 -17.93 4.72
C TYR A 186 -16.83 -17.72 3.43
N LEU A 187 -17.65 -16.68 3.41
CA LEU A 187 -18.42 -16.26 2.24
C LEU A 187 -18.00 -14.83 1.87
N PRO A 188 -17.40 -14.59 0.68
CA PRO A 188 -17.22 -13.24 0.16
C PRO A 188 -18.50 -12.42 0.25
N LEU A 189 -18.38 -11.15 0.66
CA LEU A 189 -19.52 -10.26 0.92
C LEU A 189 -20.58 -10.81 1.89
N GLY A 190 -20.24 -11.77 2.75
CA GLY A 190 -21.23 -12.42 3.62
C GLY A 190 -22.27 -13.26 2.86
N GLY A 191 -21.96 -13.68 1.63
CA GLY A 191 -22.85 -14.48 0.79
C GLY A 191 -23.76 -13.67 -0.15
N GLU A 192 -23.63 -12.34 -0.15
CA GLU A 192 -24.25 -11.51 -1.18
C GLU A 192 -23.73 -11.90 -2.57
N SER A 193 -24.62 -11.86 -3.57
CA SER A 193 -24.22 -12.09 -4.95
C SER A 193 -23.44 -10.89 -5.49
N PHE A 194 -22.46 -11.17 -6.35
CA PHE A 194 -21.73 -10.18 -7.12
C PHE A 194 -21.70 -10.59 -8.59
N THR A 195 -21.56 -9.60 -9.46
CA THR A 195 -21.65 -9.77 -10.90
C THR A 195 -20.39 -10.42 -11.48
N GLU A 196 -20.48 -10.95 -12.70
CA GLU A 196 -19.31 -11.46 -13.44
C GLU A 196 -18.21 -10.40 -13.59
N LYS A 197 -18.58 -9.12 -13.72
CA LYS A 197 -17.60 -8.02 -13.79
C LYS A 197 -16.82 -7.81 -12.50
N GLN A 198 -17.35 -8.30 -11.38
CA GLN A 198 -16.70 -8.25 -10.08
C GLN A 198 -15.87 -9.51 -9.80
N LYS A 199 -15.91 -10.52 -10.68
CA LYS A 199 -15.01 -11.66 -10.57
C LYS A 199 -13.58 -11.27 -10.89
N PHE A 200 -12.64 -11.94 -10.23
CA PHE A 200 -11.24 -11.67 -10.45
C PHE A 200 -10.68 -12.55 -11.57
N HIS A 201 -10.05 -11.92 -12.56
CA HIS A 201 -9.36 -12.59 -13.64
C HIS A 201 -7.91 -12.11 -13.70
N GLU A 202 -6.97 -13.04 -13.68
CA GLU A 202 -5.54 -12.78 -13.88
C GLU A 202 -4.92 -13.90 -14.70
N PHE A 203 -4.29 -13.54 -15.82
CA PHE A 203 -3.51 -14.45 -16.65
C PHE A 203 -2.33 -13.69 -17.27
N PRO A 204 -1.09 -14.18 -17.15
CA PRO A 204 -0.70 -15.34 -16.34
C PRO A 204 -0.79 -15.04 -14.83
N ALA A 205 -0.95 -16.09 -14.03
CA ALA A 205 -0.98 -15.98 -12.57
C ALA A 205 0.33 -15.41 -12.04
N LYS A 206 0.25 -14.57 -11.01
CA LYS A 206 1.43 -14.01 -10.33
C LYS A 206 1.66 -14.66 -8.98
N TRP A 207 2.93 -14.72 -8.56
CA TRP A 207 3.29 -15.20 -7.22
C TRP A 207 2.67 -14.31 -6.14
N THR A 208 2.16 -14.94 -5.09
CA THR A 208 1.49 -14.27 -3.97
C THR A 208 2.49 -13.51 -3.10
N GLY A 209 2.08 -12.41 -2.47
CA GLY A 209 2.98 -11.51 -1.72
C GLY A 209 3.76 -12.12 -0.55
N ASN A 210 3.34 -13.27 -0.02
CA ASN A 210 4.11 -14.05 0.97
C ASN A 210 5.11 -15.04 0.34
N GLY A 211 5.21 -15.10 -0.99
CA GLY A 211 6.13 -15.96 -1.74
C GLY A 211 5.54 -17.26 -2.28
N SER A 212 4.24 -17.52 -2.07
CA SER A 212 3.56 -18.69 -2.66
C SER A 212 3.62 -18.62 -4.18
N ARG A 213 4.15 -19.68 -4.81
CA ARG A 213 4.36 -19.79 -6.26
C ARG A 213 3.20 -20.47 -6.98
N LYS A 214 2.14 -20.83 -6.27
CA LYS A 214 0.99 -21.56 -6.83
C LYS A 214 0.06 -20.60 -7.56
N SER A 215 -0.46 -21.02 -8.70
CA SER A 215 -1.53 -20.28 -9.41
C SER A 215 -2.86 -20.34 -8.67
N LYS A 216 -3.05 -21.37 -7.83
CA LYS A 216 -4.07 -21.46 -6.79
C LYS A 216 -3.42 -21.43 -5.40
N PRO A 217 -3.29 -20.26 -4.75
CA PRO A 217 -2.70 -20.17 -3.42
C PRO A 217 -3.60 -20.81 -2.35
N ASP A 218 -3.06 -20.96 -1.14
CA ASP A 218 -3.85 -21.33 0.04
C ASP A 218 -4.69 -20.15 0.54
N PHE A 219 -5.78 -20.42 1.25
CA PHE A 219 -6.60 -19.38 1.86
C PHE A 219 -5.82 -18.51 2.86
N ASN A 220 -4.83 -19.09 3.55
CA ASN A 220 -3.97 -18.37 4.49
C ASN A 220 -2.80 -17.63 3.82
N ASP A 221 -2.57 -17.86 2.52
CA ASP A 221 -1.64 -17.03 1.78
C ASP A 221 -2.17 -15.60 1.67
N TRP A 222 -1.27 -14.66 1.41
CA TRP A 222 -1.64 -13.26 1.17
C TRP A 222 -2.18 -13.08 -0.25
N TYR A 223 -3.13 -13.93 -0.68
CA TYR A 223 -3.62 -14.05 -2.05
C TYR A 223 -4.20 -12.75 -2.61
N GLU A 224 -4.59 -11.81 -1.75
CA GLU A 224 -4.96 -10.44 -2.07
C GLU A 224 -3.80 -9.55 -2.52
N THR A 225 -2.57 -10.07 -2.48
CA THR A 225 -1.33 -9.37 -2.80
C THR A 225 -0.44 -10.15 -3.78
N VAL A 226 0.43 -9.43 -4.48
CA VAL A 226 1.39 -9.97 -5.44
C VAL A 226 2.81 -9.62 -5.02
N LYS A 227 3.70 -10.61 -5.06
CA LYS A 227 5.12 -10.47 -4.71
C LYS A 227 5.82 -9.58 -5.72
N LEU A 228 6.52 -8.57 -5.20
CA LEU A 228 7.38 -7.72 -6.01
C LEU A 228 8.76 -8.37 -6.21
N ASN A 229 9.26 -8.26 -7.43
CA ASN A 229 10.57 -8.74 -7.85
C ASN A 229 11.62 -7.61 -7.74
N PHE A 230 12.57 -7.77 -6.83
CA PHE A 230 13.70 -6.85 -6.65
C PHE A 230 15.00 -7.37 -7.29
N GLY A 231 14.90 -8.24 -8.31
CA GLY A 231 16.05 -8.90 -8.93
C GLY A 231 16.54 -10.12 -8.15
N ILE A 232 15.63 -10.82 -7.46
CA ILE A 232 15.95 -12.08 -6.77
C ILE A 232 15.41 -13.22 -7.62
N ARG A 233 16.27 -14.11 -8.11
CA ARG A 233 15.89 -15.27 -8.90
C ARG A 233 15.07 -16.28 -8.08
N PRO A 234 14.30 -17.17 -8.73
CA PRO A 234 13.58 -18.25 -8.06
C PRO A 234 14.45 -19.16 -7.18
N ASP A 235 15.75 -19.26 -7.44
CA ASP A 235 16.73 -20.02 -6.65
C ASP A 235 17.36 -19.22 -5.49
N GLY A 236 17.01 -17.93 -5.35
CA GLY A 236 17.52 -17.03 -4.32
C GLY A 236 18.74 -16.21 -4.74
N THR A 237 19.32 -16.47 -5.92
CA THR A 237 20.45 -15.68 -6.45
C THR A 237 20.01 -14.24 -6.74
N LYS A 238 20.88 -13.26 -6.50
CA LYS A 238 20.56 -11.83 -6.67
C LYS A 238 21.23 -11.28 -7.93
N ASP A 239 20.46 -10.66 -8.81
CA ASP A 239 20.93 -9.94 -10.00
C ASP A 239 21.17 -8.45 -9.70
N PHE A 240 21.62 -8.13 -8.50
CA PHE A 240 21.98 -6.78 -8.08
C PHE A 240 23.17 -6.84 -7.11
N PRO A 241 24.01 -5.78 -7.04
CA PRO A 241 25.13 -5.75 -6.12
C PRO A 241 24.68 -5.74 -4.66
N GLU A 242 25.40 -6.46 -3.80
CA GLU A 242 25.13 -6.51 -2.36
C GLU A 242 26.02 -5.56 -1.58
N LEU A 243 25.45 -4.92 -0.57
CA LEU A 243 26.21 -4.20 0.44
C LEU A 243 26.90 -5.23 1.34
N SER A 244 28.19 -5.04 1.60
CA SER A 244 28.91 -5.78 2.63
C SER A 244 28.51 -5.33 4.04
N ASP A 245 28.79 -6.16 5.05
CA ASP A 245 28.43 -5.89 6.45
C ASP A 245 29.03 -4.58 7.00
N ASP A 246 30.11 -4.07 6.39
CA ASP A 246 30.74 -2.79 6.76
C ASP A 246 29.87 -1.56 6.43
N PHE A 247 28.77 -1.71 5.68
CA PHE A 247 27.81 -0.64 5.42
C PHE A 247 26.79 -0.44 6.55
N ASN A 248 26.73 -1.33 7.55
CA ASN A 248 25.81 -1.20 8.68
C ASN A 248 26.00 0.10 9.48
N ASP A 249 27.25 0.56 9.59
CA ASP A 249 27.61 1.78 10.34
C ASP A 249 27.90 2.99 9.43
N LYS A 250 27.78 2.83 8.10
CA LYS A 250 28.03 3.91 7.14
C LYS A 250 26.86 4.88 7.07
N ASP A 251 27.16 6.15 6.83
CA ASP A 251 26.14 7.18 6.66
C ASP A 251 25.41 7.11 5.30
N TYR A 252 24.33 7.86 5.18
CA TYR A 252 23.52 7.88 3.95
C TYR A 252 24.29 8.33 2.71
N LYS A 253 25.40 9.08 2.85
CA LYS A 253 26.23 9.52 1.72
C LYS A 253 27.04 8.37 1.15
N ALA A 254 27.66 7.58 2.03
CA ALA A 254 28.35 6.37 1.62
C ALA A 254 27.40 5.35 0.97
N HIS A 255 26.19 5.19 1.52
CA HIS A 255 25.13 4.39 0.88
C HIS A 255 24.77 4.93 -0.51
N PHE A 256 24.55 6.24 -0.64
CA PHE A 256 24.26 6.89 -1.93
C PHE A 256 25.40 6.65 -2.94
N SER A 257 26.64 6.94 -2.57
CA SER A 257 27.82 6.75 -3.44
C SER A 257 28.03 5.30 -3.85
N PHE A 258 27.65 4.33 -3.01
CA PHE A 258 27.65 2.94 -3.43
C PHE A 258 26.65 2.69 -4.54
N TRP A 259 25.39 3.13 -4.37
CA TRP A 259 24.33 2.86 -5.34
C TRP A 259 24.44 3.69 -6.63
N GLU A 260 25.16 4.80 -6.59
CA GLU A 260 25.40 5.67 -7.74
C GLU A 260 26.03 4.89 -8.91
N GLY A 261 25.44 5.04 -10.11
CA GLY A 261 25.91 4.40 -11.33
C GLY A 261 25.67 2.88 -11.44
N LYS A 262 25.07 2.24 -10.42
CA LYS A 262 24.70 0.81 -10.51
C LYS A 262 23.49 0.61 -11.41
N ASN A 263 23.53 -0.45 -12.20
CA ASN A 263 22.34 -0.94 -12.89
C ASN A 263 21.47 -1.70 -11.88
N LEU A 264 20.23 -1.25 -11.68
CA LEU A 264 19.32 -1.79 -10.66
C LEU A 264 18.02 -2.27 -11.31
N PRO A 265 17.40 -3.34 -10.75
CA PRO A 265 16.11 -3.83 -11.22
C PRO A 265 15.06 -2.73 -11.24
N ASN A 266 14.18 -2.75 -12.25
CA ASN A 266 13.16 -1.72 -12.48
C ASN A 266 12.31 -1.39 -11.22
N THR A 267 11.98 -2.39 -10.42
CA THR A 267 11.22 -2.24 -9.15
C THR A 267 11.92 -1.32 -8.14
N TRP A 268 13.25 -1.33 -8.05
CA TRP A 268 13.99 -0.43 -7.17
C TRP A 268 13.78 1.03 -7.55
N ILE A 269 13.80 1.31 -8.86
CA ILE A 269 13.61 2.64 -9.41
C ILE A 269 12.19 3.14 -9.11
N LYS A 270 11.17 2.28 -9.30
CA LYS A 270 9.79 2.63 -8.95
C LYS A 270 9.61 2.93 -7.46
N PHE A 271 10.21 2.14 -6.55
CA PHE A 271 10.13 2.42 -5.11
C PHE A 271 10.89 3.68 -4.69
N ARG A 272 12.03 3.97 -5.30
CA ARG A 272 12.72 5.25 -5.12
C ARG A 272 11.79 6.40 -5.50
N ASP A 273 11.13 6.32 -6.65
CA ASP A 273 10.25 7.39 -7.15
C ASP A 273 8.99 7.54 -6.28
N ILE A 274 8.44 6.44 -5.75
CA ILE A 274 7.36 6.45 -4.75
C ILE A 274 7.83 7.16 -3.47
N ALA A 275 9.00 6.82 -2.94
CA ALA A 275 9.53 7.45 -1.74
C ALA A 275 9.75 8.96 -1.95
N LEU A 276 10.35 9.34 -3.08
CA LEU A 276 10.56 10.74 -3.44
C LEU A 276 9.24 11.51 -3.61
N PHE A 277 8.22 10.88 -4.22
CA PHE A 277 6.88 11.49 -4.31
C PHE A 277 6.33 11.91 -2.94
N TRP A 278 6.41 11.03 -1.94
CA TRP A 278 5.93 11.33 -0.60
C TRP A 278 6.81 12.33 0.16
N LEU A 279 8.12 12.31 -0.05
CA LEU A 279 9.04 13.29 0.54
C LEU A 279 8.80 14.70 -0.02
N ASP A 280 8.52 14.81 -1.32
CA ASP A 280 8.19 16.06 -2.01
C ASP A 280 6.72 16.48 -1.85
N PHE A 281 5.88 15.65 -1.22
CA PHE A 281 4.43 15.84 -1.21
C PHE A 281 4.01 17.23 -0.68
N ARG A 282 4.77 17.81 0.25
CA ARG A 282 4.51 19.17 0.74
C ARG A 282 5.01 20.28 -0.19
N SER A 283 6.15 20.10 -0.85
CA SER A 283 6.75 21.15 -1.70
C SER A 283 6.01 21.32 -3.03
N ARG A 284 5.32 20.29 -3.51
CA ARG A 284 4.57 20.30 -4.79
C ARG A 284 3.31 21.18 -4.80
N TRP A 285 2.87 21.67 -3.65
CA TRP A 285 1.57 22.35 -3.49
C TRP A 285 1.66 23.66 -2.70
N LEU A 286 2.87 24.22 -2.57
CA LEU A 286 3.06 25.61 -2.16
C LEU A 286 3.22 26.44 -3.43
N PRO A 287 2.38 27.45 -3.69
CA PRO A 287 2.79 28.50 -4.62
C PRO A 287 4.03 29.17 -4.03
N PHE A 288 5.02 29.44 -4.87
CA PHE A 288 6.13 30.35 -4.53
C PHE A 288 5.60 31.70 -4.05
#